data_AF-A0A165ZCV9-F1
#
_entry.id   AF-A0A165ZCV9-F1
#
_cell.length_a   1.000
_cell.length_b   1.000
_cell.length_c   1.000
_cell.angle_alpha   90.00
_cell.angle_beta   90.00
_cell.angle_gamma   90.00
#
_symmetry.space_group_name_H-M   'P 1'
#
loop_
_entity.id
_entity.type
_entity.pdbx_description
1 polymer ?
#
loop_
_entity_poly.entity_id
_entity_poly.type
_entity_poly.pdbx_seq_one_letter_code
_entity_poly.pdbx_strand_id
1 'polypeptide(L)'
;MLTPSAWLLITSCLSIAMPEGMSPIGCGCSRRSDGRKGRNLVVNLDGTSNQYGTNNTNVIELFSRIAASNEQLKYYNSGIGTYARPSWRSWGYAKQIMENWVDLAIANFETVLIGAYRWLSDQYQEGDRIFLFGFSRGAYQVRALAGMIEKIGLIHRGNEEQIPFAYELYADDSVTKDKAAHFKKTFSVKNVRVHFIGVWDSVSSIGLVRGAELPLVGSCDHVCVFRHALALDECRVKFMPECMARPDRPLPLNAKEVWFPGSHSDVGGGLLPNDELNLQSIPLLWMEREALFAGLHLQQSNIGSWEIRHLELEVPFDSLGRFSGWRILEYLPIPRESPTNPSRVTWLPHFCEGRSILPGQKIHASIAFRQESYAPIASFYKHAASEKTPPNWGDIVGRGQAGQFRNIDGWEDILELDIFDASVVPHLLDRLQEEEFNEENRMSILDHLRFLNSLPEIDHSMRMGILRNLPVEELVAMLHTADCVLAAETLSKLANTVDARATINMAGGIGILVNMLSGGNSRSAALVLQALMRHGWFHIHLKASLRASS
;
A
#
# COMPACT_ATOMS: atom_id res chain seq x y z
N MET A 1 2.91 -39.18 31.13
CA MET A 1 3.97 -39.45 30.14
C MET A 1 3.30 -39.46 28.77
N LEU A 2 3.31 -38.32 28.09
CA LEU A 2 2.82 -38.19 26.72
C LEU A 2 4.04 -38.14 25.79
N THR A 3 3.91 -38.81 24.65
CA THR A 3 5.00 -39.30 23.80
C THR A 3 5.62 -38.22 22.89
N PRO A 4 6.85 -38.42 22.38
CA PRO A 4 7.60 -37.44 21.55
C PRO A 4 7.01 -37.13 20.16
N SER A 5 5.81 -37.64 19.83
CA SER A 5 5.12 -37.41 18.56
C SER A 5 4.29 -36.12 18.52
N ALA A 6 4.20 -35.37 19.62
CA ALA A 6 3.50 -34.08 19.68
C ALA A 6 4.35 -32.86 19.25
N TRP A 7 5.65 -33.04 19.00
CA TRP A 7 6.57 -31.95 18.62
C TRP A 7 6.70 -31.70 17.10
N LEU A 8 5.99 -32.49 16.28
CA LEU A 8 6.00 -32.36 14.81
C LEU A 8 4.74 -31.72 14.23
N LEU A 9 3.77 -31.35 15.07
CA LEU A 9 2.52 -30.66 14.65
C LEU A 9 2.46 -29.18 15.08
N ILE A 10 3.45 -28.68 15.83
CA ILE A 10 3.49 -27.29 16.33
C ILE A 10 4.35 -26.37 15.43
N THR A 11 5.00 -26.92 14.39
CA THR A 11 5.88 -26.17 13.47
C THR A 11 5.29 -25.91 12.08
N SER A 12 4.02 -26.28 11.82
CA SER A 12 3.37 -26.05 10.51
C SER A 12 2.40 -24.86 10.43
N CYS A 13 2.03 -24.21 11.54
CA CYS A 13 1.02 -23.12 11.52
C CYS A 13 1.56 -21.70 11.29
N LEU A 14 2.83 -21.53 10.93
CA LEU A 14 3.42 -20.26 10.44
C LEU A 14 3.68 -20.27 8.93
N SER A 15 2.89 -21.02 8.17
CA SER A 15 2.94 -21.04 6.71
C SER A 15 1.63 -20.51 6.17
N ILE A 16 1.64 -19.24 5.80
CA ILE A 16 0.68 -18.63 4.87
C ILE A 16 0.62 -19.55 3.64
N ALA A 17 -0.44 -20.34 3.53
CA ALA A 17 -0.78 -21.09 2.35
C ALA A 17 -2.23 -20.75 1.99
N MET A 18 -2.38 -19.73 1.15
CA MET A 18 -3.54 -19.52 0.30
C MET A 18 -3.04 -19.43 -1.15
N PRO A 19 -3.91 -19.72 -2.11
CA PRO A 19 -3.79 -20.85 -3.03
C PRO A 19 -2.48 -20.85 -3.83
N GLU A 20 -2.00 -22.05 -4.19
CA GLU A 20 -1.02 -22.22 -5.26
C GLU A 20 -1.49 -21.46 -6.51
N GLY A 21 -0.94 -20.28 -6.77
CA GLY A 21 -1.40 -19.48 -7.91
C GLY A 21 -0.95 -18.02 -8.00
N MET A 22 -0.46 -17.40 -6.93
CA MET A 22 -0.16 -15.94 -6.95
C MET A 22 1.33 -15.59 -6.76
N SER A 23 2.25 -16.38 -7.32
CA SER A 23 3.46 -15.84 -7.96
C SER A 23 3.92 -16.79 -9.08
N PRO A 24 3.81 -16.43 -10.38
CA PRO A 24 4.29 -17.28 -11.46
C PRO A 24 5.83 -17.43 -11.50
N ILE A 25 6.53 -16.80 -10.56
CA ILE A 25 7.99 -16.77 -10.48
C ILE A 25 8.39 -17.27 -9.10
N GLY A 26 9.05 -18.42 -9.03
CA GLY A 26 9.65 -18.88 -7.78
C GLY A 26 10.70 -17.88 -7.30
N CYS A 27 10.58 -17.41 -6.06
CA CYS A 27 11.61 -16.60 -5.39
C CYS A 27 12.94 -17.35 -5.44
N GLY A 28 13.98 -16.77 -6.07
CA GLY A 28 15.34 -17.33 -6.04
C GLY A 28 16.07 -17.06 -4.72
N CYS A 29 15.33 -16.98 -3.62
CA CYS A 29 15.81 -16.62 -2.30
C CYS A 29 16.53 -17.81 -1.69
N SER A 30 17.74 -17.58 -1.17
CA SER A 30 18.53 -18.64 -0.54
C SER A 30 17.73 -19.29 0.59
N ARG A 31 17.73 -20.62 0.63
CA ARG A 31 17.17 -21.38 1.74
C ARG A 31 18.29 -21.68 2.74
N ARG A 32 17.94 -21.75 4.02
CA ARG A 32 18.88 -22.20 5.05
C ARG A 32 19.31 -23.64 4.76
N SER A 33 20.59 -23.93 5.02
CA SER A 33 21.16 -25.29 4.91
C SER A 33 20.55 -26.27 5.93
N ASP A 34 20.02 -25.77 7.05
CA ASP A 34 19.37 -26.55 8.11
C ASP A 34 17.85 -26.80 7.87
N GLY A 35 17.31 -26.34 6.73
CA GLY A 35 15.91 -26.51 6.36
C GLY A 35 14.92 -25.63 7.14
N ARG A 36 15.38 -24.79 8.08
CA ARG A 36 14.51 -23.83 8.78
C ARG A 36 14.16 -22.65 7.88
N LYS A 37 13.07 -21.94 8.20
CA LYS A 37 12.76 -20.66 7.55
C LYS A 37 13.77 -19.59 8.00
N GLY A 38 14.25 -18.79 7.06
CA GLY A 38 15.04 -17.60 7.38
C GLY A 38 14.18 -16.49 7.96
N ARG A 39 14.84 -15.54 8.63
CA ARG A 39 14.19 -14.39 9.26
C ARG A 39 13.88 -13.32 8.20
N ASN A 40 13.05 -12.35 8.56
CA ASN A 40 12.79 -11.17 7.76
C ASN A 40 13.67 -10.00 8.26
N LEU A 41 14.41 -9.36 7.36
CA LEU A 41 15.13 -8.12 7.63
C LEU A 41 14.44 -6.99 6.87
N VAL A 42 13.86 -6.04 7.60
CA VAL A 42 13.01 -4.99 7.04
C VAL A 42 13.70 -3.64 7.17
N VAL A 43 13.92 -2.96 6.04
CA VAL A 43 14.58 -1.65 5.96
C VAL A 43 13.58 -0.63 5.45
N ASN A 44 13.38 0.45 6.19
CA ASN A 44 12.44 1.53 5.89
C ASN A 44 13.20 2.85 5.77
N LEU A 45 13.29 3.41 4.55
CA LEU A 45 13.98 4.67 4.28
C LEU A 45 12.97 5.75 3.84
N ASP A 46 12.86 6.81 4.62
CA ASP A 46 11.96 7.93 4.31
C ASP A 46 12.62 8.96 3.37
N GLY A 47 11.80 9.80 2.73
CA GLY A 47 12.26 10.91 1.91
C GLY A 47 12.98 11.99 2.74
N THR A 48 14.05 12.57 2.20
CA THR A 48 14.80 13.60 2.95
C THR A 48 13.88 14.79 3.27
N SER A 49 13.92 15.31 4.49
CA SER A 49 13.02 16.31 5.11
C SER A 49 11.77 15.81 5.82
N ASN A 50 11.46 14.53 5.79
CA ASN A 50 10.37 13.98 6.59
C ASN A 50 10.87 13.71 8.02
N GLN A 51 10.15 14.20 9.02
CA GLN A 51 10.46 13.98 10.43
C GLN A 51 9.32 13.23 11.07
N TYR A 52 9.64 12.28 11.96
CA TYR A 52 8.64 11.76 12.87
C TYR A 52 8.10 12.93 13.70
N GLY A 53 6.79 13.09 13.71
CA GLY A 53 6.13 14.22 14.34
C GLY A 53 4.67 14.27 13.95
N THR A 54 4.15 15.48 13.80
CA THR A 54 2.73 15.67 13.47
C THR A 54 2.41 15.23 12.04
N ASN A 55 3.36 15.17 11.12
CA ASN A 55 3.08 14.88 9.70
C ASN A 55 3.82 13.62 9.25
N ASN A 56 3.31 12.45 9.66
CA ASN A 56 3.94 11.16 9.39
C ASN A 56 3.71 10.68 7.94
N THR A 57 4.72 9.99 7.39
CA THR A 57 4.68 9.37 6.06
C THR A 57 4.21 7.92 6.14
N ASN A 58 3.78 7.36 5.00
CA ASN A 58 3.43 5.95 4.91
C ASN A 58 4.60 5.02 5.28
N VAL A 59 5.86 5.48 5.19
CA VAL A 59 7.03 4.67 5.58
C VAL A 59 7.09 4.46 7.10
N ILE A 60 6.93 5.53 7.88
CA ILE A 60 6.96 5.45 9.35
C ILE A 60 5.68 4.82 9.90
N GLU A 61 4.54 5.08 9.24
CA GLU A 61 3.27 4.41 9.52
C GLU A 61 3.40 2.89 9.34
N LEU A 62 3.93 2.42 8.21
CA LEU A 62 4.23 1.00 7.99
C LEU A 62 5.24 0.47 9.03
N PHE A 63 6.32 1.21 9.30
CA PHE A 63 7.33 0.81 10.27
C PHE A 63 6.76 0.61 11.68
N SER A 64 5.79 1.43 12.07
CA SER A 64 5.09 1.29 13.34
C SER A 64 4.37 -0.07 13.44
N ARG A 65 3.80 -0.56 12.33
CA ARG A 65 3.06 -1.82 12.26
C ARG A 65 3.93 -3.03 11.99
N ILE A 66 5.16 -2.89 11.50
CA ILE A 66 6.02 -4.06 11.29
C ILE A 66 6.31 -4.72 12.65
N ALA A 67 5.97 -6.00 12.77
CA ALA A 67 6.19 -6.77 13.99
C ALA A 67 7.70 -6.93 14.25
N ALA A 68 8.14 -6.70 15.48
CA ALA A 68 9.52 -6.94 15.89
C ALA A 68 9.60 -8.25 16.69
N SER A 69 10.42 -9.19 16.23
CA SER A 69 10.62 -10.48 16.90
C SER A 69 11.99 -11.06 16.55
N ASN A 70 12.33 -12.22 17.12
CA ASN A 70 13.55 -12.95 16.73
C ASN A 70 13.49 -13.44 15.27
N GLU A 71 12.30 -13.50 14.66
CA GLU A 71 12.09 -13.91 13.28
C GLU A 71 11.94 -12.72 12.32
N GLN A 72 11.81 -11.48 12.84
CA GLN A 72 11.70 -10.28 12.01
C GLN A 72 12.34 -9.07 12.69
N LEU A 73 13.40 -8.56 12.06
CA LEU A 73 14.12 -7.36 12.48
C LEU A 73 13.70 -6.19 11.59
N LYS A 74 13.63 -4.99 12.17
CA LYS A 74 13.26 -3.78 11.45
C LYS A 74 14.25 -2.63 11.68
N TYR A 75 14.53 -1.86 10.65
CA TYR A 75 15.42 -0.70 10.63
C TYR A 75 14.72 0.48 9.97
N TYR A 76 14.81 1.66 10.57
CA TYR A 76 14.24 2.89 10.03
C TYR A 76 15.30 3.99 9.97
N ASN A 77 15.25 4.77 8.88
CA ASN A 77 16.03 6.00 8.74
C ASN A 77 15.14 7.09 8.12
N SER A 78 15.07 8.25 8.78
CA SER A 78 14.26 9.40 8.35
C SER A 78 14.91 10.23 7.24
N GLY A 79 16.11 9.87 6.78
CA GLY A 79 16.82 10.61 5.74
C GLY A 79 17.23 12.03 6.17
N ILE A 80 17.52 12.25 7.45
CA ILE A 80 18.00 13.54 7.98
C ILE A 80 19.52 13.52 8.13
N GLY A 81 20.19 14.38 7.35
CA GLY A 81 21.55 14.86 7.63
C GLY A 81 21.49 16.29 8.17
N THR A 82 22.48 16.70 8.96
CA THR A 82 22.60 18.02 9.65
C THR A 82 22.11 19.22 8.82
N TYR A 83 20.90 19.71 9.12
CA TYR A 83 20.37 20.95 8.52
C TYR A 83 21.06 22.17 9.14
N ALA A 84 22.01 22.77 8.43
CA ALA A 84 22.38 24.16 8.68
C ALA A 84 21.27 25.06 8.12
N ARG A 85 20.66 25.93 8.94
CA ARG A 85 19.68 26.93 8.48
C ARG A 85 20.42 28.14 7.90
N PRO A 86 20.32 28.47 6.60
CA PRO A 86 20.94 29.68 6.06
C PRO A 86 19.88 30.76 5.71
N SER A 87 20.28 32.05 5.72
CA SER A 87 19.40 33.24 5.73
C SER A 87 19.10 33.88 4.35
N TRP A 88 17.93 34.51 4.20
CA TRP A 88 17.03 34.62 3.04
C TRP A 88 17.19 35.76 1.99
N ARG A 89 18.34 36.41 1.77
CA ARG A 89 18.36 37.63 0.92
C ARG A 89 19.53 37.76 -0.08
N SER A 90 19.45 37.09 -1.25
CA SER A 90 20.01 37.55 -2.56
C SER A 90 19.87 36.51 -3.70
N TRP A 91 19.98 36.93 -4.97
CA TRP A 91 19.90 36.05 -6.16
C TRP A 91 21.14 35.14 -6.33
N GLY A 92 22.33 35.62 -5.97
CA GLY A 92 23.54 34.78 -5.88
C GLY A 92 23.46 33.73 -4.76
N TYR A 93 22.73 34.06 -3.69
CA TYR A 93 22.44 33.15 -2.59
C TYR A 93 21.45 32.04 -2.98
N ALA A 94 20.47 32.29 -3.86
CA ALA A 94 19.57 31.23 -4.34
C ALA A 94 20.30 30.14 -5.14
N LYS A 95 21.29 30.54 -5.96
CA LYS A 95 22.17 29.60 -6.68
C LYS A 95 23.03 28.80 -5.70
N GLN A 96 23.64 29.47 -4.72
CA GLN A 96 24.46 28.85 -3.70
C GLN A 96 23.66 27.93 -2.75
N ILE A 97 22.39 28.25 -2.44
CA ILE A 97 21.48 27.34 -1.74
C ILE A 97 21.22 26.10 -2.58
N MET A 98 20.91 26.25 -3.87
CA MET A 98 20.63 25.09 -4.71
C MET A 98 21.83 24.16 -4.81
N GLU A 99 23.04 24.70 -5.02
CA GLU A 99 24.28 23.92 -5.04
C GLU A 99 24.52 23.23 -3.69
N ASN A 100 24.49 23.97 -2.58
CA ASN A 100 24.69 23.40 -1.24
C ASN A 100 23.59 22.39 -0.85
N TRP A 101 22.34 22.63 -1.24
CA TRP A 101 21.22 21.73 -0.96
C TRP A 101 21.35 20.43 -1.74
N VAL A 102 21.78 20.50 -3.00
CA VAL A 102 22.05 19.31 -3.80
C VAL A 102 23.25 18.53 -3.24
N ASP A 103 24.34 19.21 -2.88
CA ASP A 103 25.51 18.54 -2.28
C ASP A 103 25.15 17.88 -0.95
N LEU A 104 24.39 18.55 -0.09
CA LEU A 104 23.87 17.99 1.15
C LEU A 104 22.91 16.82 0.90
N ALA A 105 22.07 16.89 -0.14
CA ALA A 105 21.17 15.81 -0.50
C ALA A 105 21.93 14.57 -0.98
N ILE A 106 23.00 14.74 -1.76
CA ILE A 106 23.88 13.66 -2.23
C ILE A 106 24.67 13.05 -1.06
N ALA A 107 25.27 13.88 -0.20
CA ALA A 107 26.02 13.40 0.96
C ALA A 107 25.12 12.61 1.93
N ASN A 108 23.92 13.13 2.18
CA ASN A 108 22.91 12.47 2.99
C ASN A 108 22.41 11.18 2.32
N PHE A 109 22.23 11.19 0.99
CA PHE A 109 21.86 10.02 0.22
C PHE A 109 22.82 8.86 0.48
N GLU A 110 24.12 9.12 0.31
CA GLU A 110 25.18 8.14 0.48
C GLU A 110 25.24 7.63 1.93
N THR A 111 25.17 8.54 2.90
CA THR A 111 25.20 8.20 4.33
C THR A 111 24.07 7.23 4.73
N VAL A 112 22.86 7.50 4.27
CA VAL A 112 21.68 6.67 4.57
C VAL A 112 21.77 5.30 3.88
N LEU A 113 22.20 5.27 2.61
CA LEU A 113 22.36 4.03 1.85
C LEU A 113 23.44 3.13 2.47
N ILE A 114 24.60 3.71 2.81
CA ILE A 114 25.70 3.01 3.50
C ILE A 114 25.25 2.53 4.88
N GLY A 115 24.50 3.34 5.63
CA GLY A 115 23.95 2.96 6.93
C GLY A 115 23.02 1.76 6.87
N ALA A 116 22.10 1.75 5.90
CA ALA A 116 21.19 0.63 5.67
C ALA A 116 21.93 -0.64 5.20
N TYR A 117 22.89 -0.49 4.28
CA TYR A 117 23.74 -1.59 3.81
C TYR A 117 24.56 -2.20 4.96
N ARG A 118 25.14 -1.36 5.82
CA ARG A 118 25.87 -1.78 7.02
C ARG A 118 24.96 -2.56 7.98
N TRP A 119 23.77 -2.05 8.26
CA TRP A 119 22.82 -2.75 9.12
C TRP A 119 22.45 -4.12 8.56
N LEU A 120 22.20 -4.23 7.25
CA LEU A 120 21.97 -5.53 6.60
C LEU A 120 23.18 -6.46 6.75
N SER A 121 24.39 -5.98 6.47
CA SER A 121 25.64 -6.75 6.63
C SER A 121 25.81 -7.27 8.06
N ASP A 122 25.50 -6.44 9.06
CA ASP A 122 25.67 -6.78 10.48
C ASP A 122 24.62 -7.80 10.97
N GLN A 123 23.41 -7.76 10.41
CA GLN A 123 22.30 -8.60 10.85
C GLN A 123 22.11 -9.87 10.03
N TYR A 124 22.52 -9.89 8.75
CA TYR A 124 22.20 -10.97 7.82
C TYR A 124 22.74 -12.32 8.25
N GLN A 125 21.85 -13.30 8.28
CA GLN A 125 22.16 -14.71 8.38
C GLN A 125 21.74 -15.42 7.09
N GLU A 126 22.44 -16.50 6.77
CA GLU A 126 22.11 -17.32 5.60
C GLU A 126 20.62 -17.67 5.60
N GLY A 127 19.96 -17.43 4.46
CA GLY A 127 18.55 -17.70 4.25
C GLY A 127 17.59 -16.59 4.68
N ASP A 128 18.06 -15.51 5.31
CA ASP A 128 17.21 -14.37 5.64
C ASP A 128 16.64 -13.70 4.37
N ARG A 129 15.41 -13.22 4.49
CA ARG A 129 14.66 -12.49 3.44
C ARG A 129 14.75 -10.99 3.70
N ILE A 130 15.15 -10.23 2.67
CA ILE A 130 15.32 -8.78 2.76
C ILE A 130 14.08 -8.07 2.18
N PHE A 131 13.44 -7.25 3.00
CA PHE A 131 12.32 -6.38 2.63
C PHE A 131 12.78 -4.93 2.68
N LEU A 132 12.59 -4.18 1.59
CA LEU A 132 12.98 -2.79 1.51
C LEU A 132 11.76 -1.91 1.21
N PHE A 133 11.59 -0.84 1.99
CA PHE A 133 10.52 0.12 1.84
C PHE A 133 11.05 1.55 1.76
N GLY A 134 10.48 2.36 0.88
CA GLY A 134 10.82 3.77 0.88
C GLY A 134 9.83 4.68 0.15
N PHE A 135 9.91 5.97 0.47
CA PHE A 135 9.08 7.01 -0.16
C PHE A 135 9.97 8.06 -0.81
N SER A 136 9.57 8.55 -1.99
CA SER A 136 10.21 9.68 -2.66
C SER A 136 11.70 9.42 -2.96
N ARG A 137 12.61 10.11 -2.27
CA ARG A 137 14.05 9.88 -2.33
C ARG A 137 14.48 8.60 -1.60
N GLY A 138 13.80 8.26 -0.50
CA GLY A 138 13.98 6.98 0.20
C GLY A 138 13.64 5.78 -0.67
N ALA A 139 12.65 5.92 -1.56
CA ALA A 139 12.34 4.92 -2.57
C ALA A 139 13.49 4.71 -3.57
N TYR A 140 14.14 5.80 -4.02
CA TYR A 140 15.34 5.70 -4.85
C TYR A 140 16.50 5.03 -4.08
N GLN A 141 16.68 5.35 -2.79
CA GLN A 141 17.70 4.74 -1.94
C GLN A 141 17.55 3.24 -1.78
N VAL A 142 16.34 2.73 -1.53
CA VAL A 142 16.12 1.27 -1.39
C VAL A 142 16.33 0.53 -2.71
N ARG A 143 16.02 1.16 -3.85
CA ARG A 143 16.32 0.59 -5.18
C ARG A 143 17.82 0.55 -5.45
N ALA A 144 18.54 1.61 -5.12
CA ALA A 144 19.99 1.64 -5.21
C ALA A 144 20.65 0.63 -4.25
N LEU A 145 20.10 0.45 -3.05
CA LEU A 145 20.54 -0.57 -2.10
C LEU A 145 20.36 -1.99 -2.67
N ALA A 146 19.23 -2.28 -3.31
CA ALA A 146 19.02 -3.56 -3.98
C ALA A 146 19.98 -3.78 -5.15
N GLY A 147 20.21 -2.74 -5.96
CA GLY A 147 21.19 -2.76 -7.03
C GLY A 147 22.62 -2.96 -6.54
N MET A 148 22.98 -2.37 -5.40
CA MET A 148 24.27 -2.56 -4.73
C MET A 148 24.45 -4.00 -4.27
N ILE A 149 23.46 -4.58 -3.58
CA ILE A 149 23.48 -5.98 -3.14
C ILE A 149 23.62 -6.93 -4.35
N GLU A 150 22.97 -6.63 -5.46
CA GLU A 150 23.10 -7.41 -6.69
C GLU A 150 24.49 -7.26 -7.33
N LYS A 151 24.98 -6.04 -7.54
CA LYS A 151 26.24 -5.78 -8.26
C LYS A 151 27.47 -6.17 -7.44
N ILE A 152 27.54 -5.77 -6.17
CA ILE A 152 28.74 -5.95 -5.32
C ILE A 152 28.58 -7.00 -4.21
N GLY A 153 27.36 -7.50 -3.96
CA GLY A 153 27.07 -8.49 -2.92
C GLY A 153 26.66 -7.89 -1.58
N LEU A 154 26.38 -8.72 -0.58
CA LEU A 154 26.27 -8.26 0.81
C LEU A 154 27.48 -8.77 1.58
N ILE A 155 28.35 -7.85 2.01
CA ILE A 155 29.61 -8.24 2.67
C ILE A 155 29.38 -9.00 3.98
N HIS A 156 30.35 -9.81 4.37
CA HIS A 156 30.34 -10.48 5.67
C HIS A 156 30.48 -9.46 6.82
N ARG A 157 29.66 -9.63 7.87
CA ARG A 157 29.78 -8.93 9.15
C ARG A 157 31.23 -8.83 9.63
N GLY A 158 31.63 -7.66 10.14
CA GLY A 158 32.99 -7.37 10.59
C GLY A 158 33.94 -6.82 9.52
N ASN A 159 33.47 -6.63 8.29
CA ASN A 159 34.24 -6.00 7.20
C ASN A 159 33.73 -4.59 6.88
N GLU A 160 33.22 -3.85 7.88
CA GLU A 160 32.53 -2.57 7.67
C GLU A 160 33.44 -1.50 7.04
N GLU A 161 34.76 -1.60 7.22
CA GLU A 161 35.76 -0.74 6.59
C GLU A 161 35.76 -0.85 5.05
N GLN A 162 35.24 -1.94 4.49
CA GLN A 162 35.16 -2.14 3.04
C GLN A 162 33.89 -1.53 2.42
N ILE A 163 32.92 -1.09 3.23
CA ILE A 163 31.63 -0.58 2.73
C ILE A 163 31.79 0.68 1.86
N PRO A 164 32.60 1.70 2.24
CA PRO A 164 32.80 2.87 1.39
C PRO A 164 33.36 2.49 0.01
N PHE A 165 34.36 1.59 -0.01
CA PHE A 165 34.94 1.09 -1.25
C PHE A 165 33.94 0.26 -2.08
N ALA A 166 33.11 -0.56 -1.43
CA ALA A 166 32.03 -1.30 -2.10
C ALA A 166 31.02 -0.35 -2.77
N TYR A 167 30.69 0.76 -2.11
CA TYR A 167 29.82 1.80 -2.69
C TYR A 167 30.46 2.49 -3.89
N GLU A 168 31.74 2.85 -3.82
CA GLU A 168 32.48 3.41 -4.96
C GLU A 168 32.47 2.44 -6.16
N LEU A 169 32.75 1.15 -5.94
CA LEU A 169 32.67 0.12 -6.98
C LEU A 169 31.27 -0.06 -7.55
N TYR A 170 30.25 0.14 -6.73
CA TYR A 170 28.85 0.10 -7.16
C TYR A 170 28.51 1.32 -8.03
N ALA A 171 28.82 2.53 -7.55
CA ALA A 171 28.47 3.80 -8.17
C ALA A 171 29.25 4.08 -9.46
N ASP A 172 30.47 3.54 -9.59
CA ASP A 172 31.27 3.66 -10.81
C ASP A 172 30.81 2.64 -11.88
N ASP A 173 30.23 3.14 -12.97
CA ASP A 173 29.76 2.34 -14.10
C ASP A 173 30.88 1.99 -15.10
N SER A 174 32.05 2.63 -14.97
CA SER A 174 33.25 2.31 -15.77
C SER A 174 34.00 1.07 -15.25
N VAL A 175 33.71 0.64 -14.03
CA VAL A 175 34.31 -0.55 -13.42
C VAL A 175 33.90 -1.79 -14.22
N THR A 176 34.89 -2.57 -14.65
CA THR A 176 34.64 -3.82 -15.35
C THR A 176 33.81 -4.77 -14.49
N LYS A 177 32.82 -5.44 -15.09
CA LYS A 177 31.98 -6.44 -14.42
C LYS A 177 32.81 -7.47 -13.64
N ASP A 178 34.01 -7.76 -14.11
CA ASP A 178 34.95 -8.69 -13.49
C ASP A 178 35.46 -8.23 -12.12
N LYS A 179 35.71 -6.93 -11.92
CA LYS A 179 36.16 -6.39 -10.62
C LYS A 179 35.05 -6.47 -9.57
N ALA A 180 33.83 -6.06 -9.94
CA ALA A 180 32.66 -6.16 -9.05
C ALA A 180 32.34 -7.63 -8.71
N ALA A 181 32.40 -8.53 -9.70
CA ALA A 181 32.21 -9.96 -9.50
C ALA A 181 33.29 -10.57 -8.60
N HIS A 182 34.56 -10.15 -8.75
CA HIS A 182 35.65 -10.58 -7.87
C HIS A 182 35.46 -10.08 -6.44
N PHE A 183 35.09 -8.81 -6.25
CA PHE A 183 34.76 -8.25 -4.94
C PHE A 183 33.62 -9.02 -4.26
N LYS A 184 32.50 -9.22 -4.99
CA LYS A 184 31.34 -10.01 -4.54
C LYS A 184 31.75 -11.42 -4.11
N LYS A 185 32.60 -12.09 -4.90
CA LYS A 185 33.08 -13.45 -4.58
C LYS A 185 33.97 -13.51 -3.34
N THR A 186 34.77 -12.47 -3.09
CA THR A 186 35.77 -12.45 -2.01
C THR A 186 35.18 -12.02 -0.67
N PHE A 187 34.34 -10.98 -0.64
CA PHE A 187 33.91 -10.34 0.60
C PHE A 187 32.46 -10.61 0.99
N SER A 188 31.64 -11.17 0.09
CA SER A 188 30.18 -11.25 0.28
C SER A 188 29.64 -12.64 0.57
N VAL A 189 28.54 -12.64 1.33
CA VAL A 189 27.68 -13.80 1.53
C VAL A 189 27.13 -14.25 0.17
N LYS A 190 27.17 -15.58 -0.06
CA LYS A 190 26.74 -16.16 -1.34
C LYS A 190 25.23 -16.06 -1.52
N ASN A 191 24.81 -15.79 -2.75
CA ASN A 191 23.41 -15.88 -3.19
C ASN A 191 22.42 -15.04 -2.36
N VAL A 192 22.85 -13.90 -1.82
CA VAL A 192 21.95 -12.94 -1.19
C VAL A 192 21.11 -12.27 -2.27
N ARG A 193 19.79 -12.22 -2.05
CA ARG A 193 18.82 -11.63 -2.96
C ARG A 193 17.78 -10.83 -2.17
N VAL A 194 17.31 -9.73 -2.75
CA VAL A 194 16.23 -8.94 -2.17
C VAL A 194 14.89 -9.63 -2.44
N HIS A 195 14.12 -9.85 -1.38
CA HIS A 195 12.85 -10.58 -1.43
C HIS A 195 11.71 -9.66 -1.90
N PHE A 196 11.60 -8.48 -1.31
CA PHE A 196 10.51 -7.55 -1.59
C PHE A 196 11.01 -6.11 -1.59
N ILE A 197 10.56 -5.31 -2.56
CA ILE A 197 10.70 -3.86 -2.57
C ILE A 197 9.32 -3.23 -2.69
N GLY A 198 8.96 -2.38 -1.73
CA GLY A 198 7.74 -1.58 -1.74
C GLY A 198 8.06 -0.10 -1.72
N VAL A 199 7.69 0.63 -2.76
CA VAL A 199 8.00 2.06 -2.85
C VAL A 199 6.77 2.92 -3.11
N TRP A 200 6.73 4.09 -2.47
CA TRP A 200 5.78 5.15 -2.79
C TRP A 200 6.50 6.24 -3.59
N ASP A 201 5.97 6.52 -4.77
CA ASP A 201 6.29 7.62 -5.66
C ASP A 201 7.79 7.94 -5.78
N SER A 202 8.59 6.93 -6.16
CA SER A 202 10.04 7.02 -6.33
C SER A 202 10.45 8.16 -7.27
N VAL A 203 11.19 9.14 -6.77
CA VAL A 203 11.73 10.27 -7.57
C VAL A 203 13.25 10.28 -7.55
N SER A 204 13.86 10.71 -8.65
CA SER A 204 15.33 10.78 -8.77
C SER A 204 15.95 11.69 -7.71
N SER A 205 16.94 11.19 -6.97
CA SER A 205 17.63 11.95 -5.91
C SER A 205 18.95 12.59 -6.39
N ILE A 206 19.50 12.13 -7.52
CA ILE A 206 20.90 12.38 -7.93
C ILE A 206 20.99 12.87 -9.39
N GLY A 207 19.95 12.66 -10.20
CA GLY A 207 19.94 12.97 -11.65
C GLY A 207 20.11 14.45 -12.01
N LEU A 208 20.09 15.35 -11.02
CA LEU A 208 20.32 16.78 -11.21
C LEU A 208 21.79 17.18 -11.37
N VAL A 209 22.75 16.35 -10.92
CA VAL A 209 24.19 16.73 -10.89
C VAL A 209 25.13 15.70 -11.49
N ARG A 210 24.86 14.39 -11.36
CA ARG A 210 25.81 13.35 -11.85
C ARG A 210 25.58 12.88 -13.28
N GLY A 211 24.48 13.25 -13.94
CA GLY A 211 24.19 12.86 -15.34
C GLY A 211 23.98 11.36 -15.59
N ALA A 212 24.23 10.49 -14.60
CA ALA A 212 24.08 9.04 -14.68
C ALA A 212 23.22 8.52 -13.52
N GLU A 213 22.23 7.70 -13.86
CA GLU A 213 21.44 6.91 -12.92
C GLU A 213 22.35 5.88 -12.23
N LEU A 214 22.15 5.63 -10.93
CA LEU A 214 22.92 4.58 -10.26
C LEU A 214 22.59 3.20 -10.88
N PRO A 215 23.57 2.29 -10.97
CA PRO A 215 23.35 1.01 -11.64
C PRO A 215 22.19 0.22 -11.04
N LEU A 216 21.40 -0.41 -11.91
CA LEU A 216 20.27 -1.29 -11.59
C LEU A 216 19.06 -0.63 -10.90
N VAL A 217 19.04 0.69 -10.69
CA VAL A 217 17.86 1.37 -10.09
C VAL A 217 16.60 1.23 -10.98
N GLY A 218 16.74 1.35 -12.29
CA GLY A 218 15.70 1.11 -13.29
C GLY A 218 15.47 -0.35 -13.70
N SER A 219 15.91 -1.33 -12.90
CA SER A 219 15.63 -2.77 -13.10
C SER A 219 15.15 -3.40 -11.80
N CYS A 220 14.32 -4.45 -11.91
CA CYS A 220 13.92 -5.28 -10.77
C CYS A 220 14.16 -6.77 -11.02
N ASP A 221 14.92 -7.17 -12.05
CA ASP A 221 15.16 -8.59 -12.37
C ASP A 221 15.88 -9.35 -11.23
N HIS A 222 16.62 -8.61 -10.40
CA HIS A 222 17.34 -9.10 -9.24
C HIS A 222 16.49 -9.17 -7.96
N VAL A 223 15.23 -8.75 -8.02
CA VAL A 223 14.29 -8.70 -6.89
C VAL A 223 13.19 -9.74 -7.09
N CYS A 224 12.68 -10.37 -6.04
CA CYS A 224 11.61 -11.36 -6.22
C CYS A 224 10.23 -10.74 -6.37
N VAL A 225 9.94 -9.65 -5.66
CA VAL A 225 8.67 -8.92 -5.74
C VAL A 225 8.93 -7.42 -5.68
N PHE A 226 8.47 -6.67 -6.68
CA PHE A 226 8.58 -5.21 -6.73
C PHE A 226 7.18 -4.57 -6.79
N ARG A 227 6.93 -3.58 -5.93
CA ARG A 227 5.67 -2.84 -5.82
C ARG A 227 5.93 -1.35 -5.77
N HIS A 228 5.22 -0.60 -6.61
CA HIS A 228 5.36 0.85 -6.68
C HIS A 228 3.99 1.53 -6.74
N ALA A 229 3.69 2.33 -5.71
CA ALA A 229 2.52 3.22 -5.69
C ALA A 229 2.88 4.57 -6.33
N LEU A 230 2.11 5.01 -7.33
CA LEU A 230 2.37 6.21 -8.13
C LEU A 230 1.26 7.26 -7.95
N ALA A 231 1.62 8.54 -7.93
CA ALA A 231 0.66 9.65 -7.81
C ALA A 231 0.11 10.11 -9.17
N LEU A 232 -1.22 10.15 -9.31
CA LEU A 232 -1.92 10.63 -10.52
C LEU A 232 -1.88 12.14 -10.70
N ASP A 233 -1.92 12.90 -9.60
CA ASP A 233 -2.12 14.36 -9.63
C ASP A 233 -0.83 15.15 -9.35
N GLU A 234 0.33 14.50 -9.44
CA GLU A 234 1.60 15.19 -9.33
C GLU A 234 2.07 15.71 -10.70
N CYS A 235 2.29 17.02 -10.81
CA CYS A 235 2.73 17.67 -12.04
C CYS A 235 4.05 18.46 -11.91
N ARG A 236 4.70 18.47 -10.74
CA ARG A 236 5.97 19.18 -10.56
C ARG A 236 7.06 18.55 -11.43
N VAL A 237 7.72 19.37 -12.24
CA VAL A 237 8.76 19.00 -13.19
C VAL A 237 9.90 18.16 -12.59
N LYS A 238 10.21 18.38 -11.30
CA LYS A 238 11.27 17.63 -10.57
C LYS A 238 10.79 16.41 -9.80
N PHE A 239 9.49 16.11 -9.86
CA PHE A 239 8.89 14.94 -9.24
C PHE A 239 8.43 13.97 -10.33
N MET A 240 9.23 13.75 -11.37
CA MET A 240 8.97 12.66 -12.30
C MET A 240 9.27 11.31 -11.62
N PRO A 241 8.37 10.32 -11.70
CA PRO A 241 8.60 9.05 -11.07
C PRO A 241 9.51 8.18 -11.93
N GLU A 242 10.39 7.44 -11.26
CA GLU A 242 11.30 6.47 -11.88
C GLU A 242 10.55 5.15 -12.13
N CYS A 243 9.75 5.06 -13.20
CA CYS A 243 8.97 3.85 -13.48
C CYS A 243 9.86 2.69 -13.97
N MET A 244 9.47 1.46 -13.62
CA MET A 244 10.00 0.22 -14.20
C MET A 244 9.42 0.00 -15.61
N ALA A 245 8.16 0.35 -15.83
CA ALA A 245 7.56 0.33 -17.16
C ALA A 245 8.27 1.32 -18.10
N ARG A 246 8.43 0.93 -19.37
CA ARG A 246 8.92 1.81 -20.43
C ARG A 246 8.06 1.63 -21.69
N PRO A 247 7.96 2.65 -22.57
CA PRO A 247 7.21 2.50 -23.82
C PRO A 247 7.65 1.31 -24.68
N ASP A 248 8.94 0.99 -24.63
CA ASP A 248 9.61 -0.05 -25.43
C ASP A 248 9.82 -1.38 -24.68
N ARG A 249 9.46 -1.44 -23.39
CA ARG A 249 9.69 -2.62 -22.55
C ARG A 249 8.48 -2.89 -21.65
N PRO A 250 7.88 -4.10 -21.74
CA PRO A 250 6.78 -4.46 -20.85
C PRO A 250 7.24 -4.45 -19.39
N LEU A 251 6.29 -4.19 -18.48
CA LEU A 251 6.54 -4.29 -17.05
C LEU A 251 6.99 -5.72 -16.70
N PRO A 252 8.10 -5.90 -15.95
CA PRO A 252 8.54 -7.23 -15.52
C PRO A 252 7.47 -7.97 -14.72
N LEU A 253 7.39 -9.29 -14.86
CA LEU A 253 6.35 -10.13 -14.22
C LEU A 253 6.36 -10.08 -12.69
N ASN A 254 7.51 -9.79 -12.08
CA ASN A 254 7.67 -9.61 -10.64
C ASN A 254 7.32 -8.19 -10.16
N ALA A 255 7.10 -7.25 -11.08
CA ALA A 255 6.77 -5.86 -10.79
C ALA A 255 5.28 -5.58 -10.94
N LYS A 256 4.75 -4.74 -10.05
CA LYS A 256 3.41 -4.17 -10.15
C LYS A 256 3.51 -2.68 -9.80
N GLU A 257 3.10 -1.83 -10.75
CA GLU A 257 3.04 -0.38 -10.58
C GLU A 257 1.57 0.04 -10.60
N VAL A 258 1.13 0.72 -9.55
CA VAL A 258 -0.28 1.07 -9.35
C VAL A 258 -0.41 2.56 -9.11
N TRP A 259 -1.25 3.22 -9.89
CA TRP A 259 -1.54 4.64 -9.80
C TRP A 259 -2.69 4.91 -8.83
N PHE A 260 -2.49 5.86 -7.92
CA PHE A 260 -3.45 6.27 -6.89
C PHE A 260 -3.86 7.73 -7.10
N PRO A 261 -5.13 8.08 -6.82
CA PRO A 261 -5.57 9.48 -6.76
C PRO A 261 -4.74 10.28 -5.75
N GLY A 262 -4.43 11.53 -6.07
CA GLY A 262 -3.63 12.40 -5.22
C GLY A 262 -2.27 12.78 -5.80
N SER A 263 -1.66 13.76 -5.16
CA SER A 263 -0.29 14.24 -5.40
C SER A 263 0.76 13.35 -4.70
N HIS A 264 2.05 13.69 -4.84
CA HIS A 264 3.17 12.95 -4.25
C HIS A 264 3.00 12.65 -2.75
N SER A 265 2.54 13.64 -1.97
CA SER A 265 2.34 13.49 -0.52
C SER A 265 1.00 12.88 -0.14
N ASP A 266 0.02 12.86 -1.05
CA ASP A 266 -1.22 12.09 -0.83
C ASP A 266 -0.93 10.59 -0.96
N VAL A 267 -0.02 10.21 -1.86
CA VAL A 267 0.40 8.80 -2.05
C VAL A 267 1.44 8.35 -1.03
N GLY A 268 2.38 9.22 -0.65
CA GLY A 268 3.45 8.90 0.29
C GLY A 268 3.18 9.27 1.75
N GLY A 269 2.14 10.05 2.04
CA GLY A 269 1.89 10.66 3.34
C GLY A 269 2.74 11.92 3.61
N GLY A 270 2.67 12.41 4.85
CA GLY A 270 3.45 13.56 5.34
C GLY A 270 2.81 14.94 5.15
N LEU A 271 1.55 15.02 4.68
CA LEU A 271 0.86 16.29 4.43
C LEU A 271 -0.03 16.75 5.58
N LEU A 272 -0.86 15.86 6.13
CA LEU A 272 -1.84 16.19 7.15
C LEU A 272 -1.27 15.97 8.56
N PRO A 273 -1.61 16.84 9.52
CA PRO A 273 -1.38 16.57 10.93
C PRO A 273 -2.11 15.29 11.34
N ASN A 274 -1.33 14.31 11.72
CA ASN A 274 -1.69 13.01 12.24
C ASN A 274 -1.07 12.93 13.64
N ASP A 275 -1.68 13.67 14.59
CA ASP A 275 -1.32 13.58 16.01
C ASP A 275 -1.46 12.13 16.53
N GLU A 276 -2.36 11.37 15.88
CA GLU A 276 -2.43 9.92 15.90
C GLU A 276 -2.12 9.39 14.48
N LEU A 277 -1.38 8.28 14.40
CA LEU A 277 -0.99 7.61 13.16
C LEU A 277 -2.19 7.47 12.19
N ASN A 278 -2.07 7.97 10.94
CA ASN A 278 -3.14 7.89 9.94
C ASN A 278 -3.11 6.53 9.28
N LEU A 279 -3.78 5.59 9.95
CA LEU A 279 -3.67 4.19 9.60
C LEU A 279 -4.45 3.78 8.34
N GLN A 280 -5.00 4.76 7.65
CA GLN A 280 -6.17 4.63 6.81
C GLN A 280 -5.86 4.90 5.34
N SER A 281 -4.71 5.48 4.99
CA SER A 281 -4.40 5.79 3.59
C SER A 281 -4.43 4.54 2.70
N ILE A 282 -5.18 4.61 1.60
CA ILE A 282 -5.31 3.50 0.65
C ILE A 282 -3.95 3.02 0.10
N PRO A 283 -3.01 3.91 -0.30
CA PRO A 283 -1.70 3.48 -0.78
C PRO A 283 -0.87 2.73 0.27
N LEU A 284 -1.09 3.00 1.57
CA LEU A 284 -0.46 2.27 2.66
C LEU A 284 -1.08 0.87 2.81
N LEU A 285 -2.41 0.77 2.84
CA LEU A 285 -3.13 -0.49 2.95
C LEU A 285 -2.80 -1.46 1.80
N TRP A 286 -2.74 -0.93 0.58
CA TRP A 286 -2.33 -1.71 -0.60
C TRP A 286 -0.92 -2.28 -0.42
N MET A 287 0.04 -1.44 -0.01
CA MET A 287 1.43 -1.87 0.18
C MET A 287 1.57 -2.90 1.30
N GLU A 288 0.85 -2.70 2.41
CA GLU A 288 0.80 -3.65 3.53
C GLU A 288 0.32 -5.02 3.08
N ARG A 289 -0.76 -5.06 2.30
CA ARG A 289 -1.32 -6.31 1.80
C ARG A 289 -0.35 -7.02 0.85
N GLU A 290 0.24 -6.30 -0.09
CA GLU A 290 1.24 -6.87 -1.01
C GLU A 290 2.46 -7.42 -0.25
N ALA A 291 2.92 -6.71 0.78
CA ALA A 291 4.03 -7.16 1.62
C ALA A 291 3.65 -8.35 2.51
N LEU A 292 2.43 -8.37 3.06
CA LEU A 292 1.88 -9.49 3.82
C LEU A 292 1.83 -10.76 2.97
N PHE A 293 1.36 -10.66 1.72
CA PHE A 293 1.37 -11.79 0.79
C PHE A 293 2.78 -12.28 0.43
N ALA A 294 3.76 -11.37 0.44
CA ALA A 294 5.17 -11.74 0.32
C ALA A 294 5.76 -12.34 1.62
N GLY A 295 5.00 -12.38 2.72
CA GLY A 295 5.40 -12.98 3.99
C GLY A 295 6.06 -12.03 4.98
N LEU A 296 5.78 -10.71 4.88
CA LEU A 296 6.05 -9.74 5.94
C LEU A 296 5.12 -9.99 7.12
N HIS A 297 5.63 -9.87 8.36
CA HIS A 297 4.79 -9.98 9.55
C HIS A 297 4.36 -8.58 10.00
N LEU A 298 3.06 -8.31 10.02
CA LEU A 298 2.51 -7.06 10.52
C LEU A 298 1.89 -7.30 11.90
N GLN A 299 1.99 -6.31 12.78
CA GLN A 299 1.15 -6.15 13.96
C GLN A 299 -0.26 -5.82 13.48
N GLN A 300 -1.26 -6.24 14.24
CA GLN A 300 -2.64 -5.94 13.95
C GLN A 300 -2.87 -4.43 13.83
N SER A 301 -3.52 -4.00 12.75
CA SER A 301 -4.13 -2.68 12.68
C SER A 301 -5.64 -2.81 12.93
N ASN A 302 -6.17 -1.96 13.81
CA ASN A 302 -7.59 -1.63 13.75
C ASN A 302 -7.75 -0.79 12.48
N ILE A 303 -8.32 -1.38 11.43
CA ILE A 303 -8.87 -0.60 10.33
C ILE A 303 -10.07 0.12 10.96
N GLY A 304 -9.84 1.29 11.58
CA GLY A 304 -10.93 2.08 12.14
C GLY A 304 -12.03 2.23 11.08
N SER A 305 -13.29 2.35 11.50
CA SER A 305 -14.47 2.33 10.61
C SER A 305 -14.28 3.18 9.35
N TRP A 306 -13.91 2.53 8.25
CA TRP A 306 -13.71 3.15 6.94
C TRP A 306 -15.03 3.12 6.17
N GLU A 307 -15.41 4.25 5.59
CA GLU A 307 -16.61 4.35 4.77
C GLU A 307 -16.27 4.92 3.39
N ILE A 308 -16.99 4.48 2.35
CA ILE A 308 -16.81 4.92 0.95
C ILE A 308 -16.89 6.44 0.83
N ARG A 309 -17.73 7.10 1.65
CA ARG A 309 -17.87 8.55 1.70
C ARG A 309 -16.54 9.29 1.94
N HIS A 310 -15.56 8.67 2.58
CA HIS A 310 -14.24 9.29 2.76
C HIS A 310 -13.50 9.46 1.42
N LEU A 311 -13.69 8.53 0.47
CA LEU A 311 -13.11 8.63 -0.87
C LEU A 311 -13.77 9.71 -1.72
N GLU A 312 -15.07 9.91 -1.56
CA GLU A 312 -15.80 10.95 -2.28
C GLU A 312 -15.43 12.36 -1.82
N LEU A 313 -15.02 12.52 -0.56
CA LEU A 313 -14.77 13.82 0.07
C LEU A 313 -13.30 14.23 0.08
N GLU A 314 -12.38 13.29 -0.08
CA GLU A 314 -10.95 13.59 -0.16
C GLU A 314 -10.66 14.44 -1.40
N VAL A 315 -10.16 15.66 -1.21
CA VAL A 315 -9.70 16.51 -2.31
C VAL A 315 -8.18 16.38 -2.39
N PRO A 316 -7.62 15.97 -3.55
CA PRO A 316 -6.18 15.92 -3.78
C PRO A 316 -5.51 17.24 -3.42
N PHE A 317 -4.32 17.17 -2.83
CA PHE A 317 -3.57 18.36 -2.53
C PHE A 317 -3.00 19.00 -3.81
N ASP A 318 -3.12 20.32 -3.90
CA ASP A 318 -2.51 21.09 -4.98
C ASP A 318 -0.99 21.12 -4.82
N SER A 319 -0.29 20.25 -5.57
CA SER A 319 1.16 20.12 -5.50
C SER A 319 1.91 21.38 -5.94
N LEU A 320 1.27 22.26 -6.71
CA LEU A 320 1.84 23.53 -7.16
C LEU A 320 1.47 24.71 -6.28
N GLY A 321 0.36 24.67 -5.55
CA GLY A 321 -0.08 25.70 -4.63
C GLY A 321 -0.21 27.12 -5.24
N ARG A 322 -1.08 27.95 -4.67
CA ARG A 322 -1.26 29.33 -5.19
C ARG A 322 -0.02 30.23 -5.02
N PHE A 323 0.86 29.92 -4.06
CA PHE A 323 2.04 30.71 -3.69
C PHE A 323 3.36 29.91 -3.62
N SER A 324 3.41 28.72 -4.24
CA SER A 324 4.62 27.90 -4.18
C SER A 324 5.69 28.35 -5.17
N GLY A 325 6.96 28.23 -4.77
CA GLY A 325 8.10 28.38 -5.68
C GLY A 325 8.13 27.33 -6.81
N TRP A 326 7.44 26.20 -6.64
CA TRP A 326 7.35 25.14 -7.67
C TRP A 326 6.74 25.65 -8.98
N ARG A 327 5.76 26.55 -8.89
CA ARG A 327 5.11 27.12 -10.09
C ARG A 327 6.07 27.93 -10.96
N ILE A 328 7.10 28.55 -10.37
CA ILE A 328 8.13 29.27 -11.12
C ILE A 328 8.98 28.29 -11.92
N LEU A 329 9.32 27.13 -11.33
CA LEU A 329 10.13 26.11 -11.98
C LEU A 329 9.43 25.50 -13.20
N GLU A 330 8.10 25.43 -13.21
CA GLU A 330 7.31 24.99 -14.37
C GLU A 330 7.46 25.90 -15.60
N TYR A 331 7.82 27.18 -15.40
CA TYR A 331 8.02 28.12 -16.51
C TYR A 331 9.47 28.19 -16.98
N LEU A 332 10.41 27.60 -16.23
CA LEU A 332 11.81 27.56 -16.61
C LEU A 332 12.08 26.39 -17.57
N PRO A 333 13.04 26.52 -18.49
CA PRO A 333 13.46 25.45 -19.40
C PRO A 333 14.28 24.43 -18.61
N ILE A 334 13.62 23.70 -17.72
CA ILE A 334 14.22 22.64 -16.92
C ILE A 334 14.06 21.33 -17.69
N PRO A 335 15.10 20.50 -17.79
CA PRO A 335 14.96 19.20 -18.43
C PRO A 335 13.97 18.34 -17.66
N ARG A 336 13.01 17.77 -18.39
CA ARG A 336 11.98 16.85 -17.88
C ARG A 336 12.01 15.55 -18.67
N GLU A 337 11.86 14.44 -17.97
CA GLU A 337 11.71 13.17 -18.64
C GLU A 337 10.37 13.04 -19.36
N SER A 338 10.43 12.63 -20.64
CA SER A 338 9.26 12.47 -21.50
C SER A 338 9.28 11.09 -22.15
N PRO A 339 8.26 10.24 -21.90
CA PRO A 339 8.16 8.92 -22.52
C PRO A 339 7.95 8.99 -24.04
N THR A 340 7.46 10.11 -24.56
CA THR A 340 7.14 10.31 -25.98
C THR A 340 8.31 10.86 -26.80
N ASN A 341 9.40 11.31 -26.15
CA ASN A 341 10.56 11.87 -26.83
C ASN A 341 11.69 10.83 -26.95
N PRO A 342 12.28 10.60 -28.15
CA PRO A 342 13.42 9.70 -28.34
C PRO A 342 14.65 10.04 -27.47
N SER A 343 14.90 11.32 -27.19
CA SER A 343 15.97 11.75 -26.27
C SER A 343 15.59 11.61 -24.80
N ARG A 344 14.34 11.22 -24.52
CA ARG A 344 13.67 11.17 -23.22
C ARG A 344 13.68 12.47 -22.43
N VAL A 345 14.19 13.58 -22.97
CA VAL A 345 14.31 14.86 -22.25
C VAL A 345 13.71 15.98 -23.07
N THR A 346 12.77 16.72 -22.48
CA THR A 346 12.19 17.94 -23.06
C THR A 346 12.69 19.20 -22.35
N TRP A 347 12.84 20.28 -23.13
CA TRP A 347 13.27 21.60 -22.66
C TRP A 347 12.19 22.62 -23.03
N LEU A 348 11.13 22.66 -22.24
CA LEU A 348 9.99 23.56 -22.45
C LEU A 348 9.49 24.06 -21.09
N PRO A 349 8.79 25.20 -21.04
CA PRO A 349 7.85 25.44 -19.96
C PRO A 349 6.86 24.28 -19.94
N HIS A 350 6.76 23.58 -18.81
CA HIS A 350 6.00 22.33 -18.68
C HIS A 350 4.52 22.56 -18.37
N PHE A 351 4.15 23.77 -17.93
CA PHE A 351 2.77 24.18 -17.69
C PHE A 351 1.95 23.19 -16.82
N CYS A 352 2.57 22.51 -15.85
CA CYS A 352 1.91 21.46 -15.05
C CYS A 352 1.33 20.32 -15.92
N GLU A 353 1.99 19.98 -17.04
CA GLU A 353 1.63 18.80 -17.81
C GLU A 353 1.73 17.55 -16.92
N GLY A 354 0.67 16.75 -16.91
CA GLY A 354 0.57 15.55 -16.07
C GLY A 354 1.56 14.45 -16.43
N ARG A 355 1.61 13.42 -15.58
CA ARG A 355 2.41 12.22 -15.84
C ARG A 355 1.75 11.33 -16.90
N SER A 356 2.53 10.44 -17.51
CA SER A 356 2.00 9.45 -18.47
C SER A 356 1.88 8.07 -17.82
N ILE A 357 0.70 7.46 -17.90
CA ILE A 357 0.45 6.07 -17.51
C ILE A 357 0.89 5.16 -18.65
N LEU A 358 1.88 4.31 -18.40
CA LEU A 358 2.47 3.41 -19.39
C LEU A 358 1.73 2.07 -19.46
N PRO A 359 1.81 1.34 -20.60
CA PRO A 359 1.21 0.03 -20.74
C PRO A 359 1.69 -0.96 -19.67
N GLY A 360 0.76 -1.74 -19.10
CA GLY A 360 1.03 -2.73 -18.05
C GLY A 360 1.01 -2.16 -16.62
N GLN A 361 0.96 -0.84 -16.45
CA GLN A 361 0.69 -0.22 -15.16
C GLN A 361 -0.82 -0.25 -14.88
N LYS A 362 -1.20 -0.39 -13.60
CA LYS A 362 -2.59 -0.44 -13.15
C LYS A 362 -3.02 0.85 -12.47
N ILE A 363 -4.32 1.07 -12.36
CA ILE A 363 -4.92 2.17 -11.59
C ILE A 363 -5.69 1.58 -10.43
N HIS A 364 -5.50 2.10 -9.23
CA HIS A 364 -6.21 1.61 -8.06
C HIS A 364 -7.70 1.96 -8.15
N ALA A 365 -8.58 0.98 -7.86
CA ALA A 365 -10.02 1.10 -8.02
C ALA A 365 -10.66 2.22 -7.19
N SER A 366 -9.98 2.74 -6.17
CA SER A 366 -10.41 3.91 -5.39
C SER A 366 -10.76 5.13 -6.26
N ILE A 367 -10.17 5.26 -7.46
CA ILE A 367 -10.52 6.32 -8.39
C ILE A 367 -11.98 6.25 -8.87
N ALA A 368 -12.53 5.05 -8.99
CA ALA A 368 -13.89 4.86 -9.47
C ALA A 368 -14.94 5.37 -8.46
N PHE A 369 -14.55 5.46 -7.19
CA PHE A 369 -15.39 5.95 -6.09
C PHE A 369 -15.18 7.45 -5.81
N ARG A 370 -14.39 8.16 -6.63
CA ARG A 370 -14.29 9.63 -6.59
C ARG A 370 -15.54 10.27 -7.21
N GLN A 371 -15.82 11.53 -6.85
CA GLN A 371 -16.89 12.30 -7.48
C GLN A 371 -16.66 12.42 -8.99
N GLU A 372 -17.72 12.45 -9.80
CA GLU A 372 -17.63 12.62 -11.26
C GLU A 372 -16.89 13.92 -11.68
N SER A 373 -16.82 14.92 -10.80
CA SER A 373 -16.10 16.17 -11.00
C SER A 373 -14.58 16.06 -10.88
N TYR A 374 -14.08 14.96 -10.31
CA TYR A 374 -12.64 14.73 -10.16
C TYR A 374 -12.01 14.41 -11.52
N ALA A 375 -10.97 15.17 -11.88
CA ALA A 375 -10.26 15.02 -13.14
C ALA A 375 -8.77 14.77 -12.85
N PRO A 376 -8.28 13.52 -13.01
CA PRO A 376 -6.87 13.23 -12.81
C PRO A 376 -5.98 14.03 -13.77
N ILE A 377 -4.83 14.49 -13.28
CA ILE A 377 -3.89 15.24 -14.13
C ILE A 377 -3.12 14.29 -15.06
N ALA A 378 -2.79 13.08 -14.59
CA ALA A 378 -2.14 12.06 -15.42
C ALA A 378 -2.96 11.67 -16.64
N SER A 379 -2.27 11.28 -17.71
CA SER A 379 -2.87 10.87 -18.97
C SER A 379 -2.36 9.50 -19.42
N PHE A 380 -3.20 8.75 -20.14
CA PHE A 380 -2.78 7.47 -20.71
C PHE A 380 -1.80 7.68 -21.86
N TYR A 381 -0.71 6.92 -21.84
CA TYR A 381 0.26 6.91 -22.93
C TYR A 381 -0.40 6.40 -24.23
N LYS A 382 -0.31 7.22 -25.29
CA LYS A 382 -0.84 6.87 -26.62
C LYS A 382 0.27 6.23 -27.44
N HIS A 383 0.26 4.89 -27.54
CA HIS A 383 1.21 4.19 -28.38
C HIS A 383 0.78 4.29 -29.86
N ALA A 384 1.61 4.91 -30.70
CA ALA A 384 1.27 5.18 -32.11
C ALA A 384 0.97 3.90 -32.94
N ALA A 385 1.45 2.74 -32.50
CA ALA A 385 1.22 1.44 -33.14
C ALA A 385 0.26 0.50 -32.39
N SER A 386 -0.40 0.94 -31.30
CA SER A 386 -1.40 0.12 -30.60
C SER A 386 -2.77 0.28 -31.26
N GLU A 387 -3.39 -0.84 -31.64
CA GLU A 387 -4.77 -0.85 -32.16
C GLU A 387 -5.82 -0.61 -31.07
N LYS A 388 -5.48 -0.88 -29.80
CA LYS A 388 -6.39 -0.62 -28.66
C LYS A 388 -6.33 0.85 -28.26
N THR A 389 -7.48 1.52 -28.33
CA THR A 389 -7.69 2.86 -27.78
C THR A 389 -7.53 2.80 -26.25
N PRO A 390 -6.70 3.67 -25.64
CA PRO A 390 -6.59 3.72 -24.18
C PRO A 390 -7.93 4.14 -23.55
N PRO A 391 -8.22 3.73 -22.32
CA PRO A 391 -9.45 4.10 -21.62
C PRO A 391 -9.52 5.63 -21.41
N ASN A 392 -10.74 6.14 -21.25
CA ASN A 392 -10.96 7.53 -20.85
C ASN A 392 -11.27 7.59 -19.35
N TRP A 393 -10.85 8.66 -18.68
CA TRP A 393 -11.21 8.92 -17.29
C TRP A 393 -12.73 8.93 -17.06
N GLY A 394 -13.53 9.40 -18.02
CA GLY A 394 -15.00 9.42 -17.90
C GLY A 394 -15.67 8.04 -17.81
N ASP A 395 -14.96 6.98 -18.22
CA ASP A 395 -15.43 5.60 -18.13
C ASP A 395 -15.10 4.97 -16.76
N ILE A 396 -14.22 5.60 -15.98
CA ILE A 396 -13.70 5.08 -14.71
C ILE A 396 -14.20 5.93 -13.53
N VAL A 397 -13.94 7.24 -13.55
CA VAL A 397 -14.22 8.15 -12.43
C VAL A 397 -15.72 8.24 -12.17
N GLY A 398 -16.13 8.09 -10.91
CA GLY A 398 -17.54 8.11 -10.50
C GLY A 398 -18.36 6.90 -10.93
N ARG A 399 -17.73 5.87 -11.53
CA ARG A 399 -18.41 4.64 -11.98
C ARG A 399 -18.36 3.49 -10.95
N GLY A 400 -17.72 3.72 -9.80
CA GLY A 400 -17.49 2.76 -8.72
C GLY A 400 -18.78 2.24 -8.10
N GLN A 401 -19.61 3.14 -7.55
CA GLN A 401 -20.84 2.78 -6.82
C GLN A 401 -21.85 1.96 -7.65
N ALA A 402 -21.83 2.11 -8.97
CA ALA A 402 -22.73 1.39 -9.89
C ALA A 402 -22.08 0.14 -10.49
N GLY A 403 -20.82 -0.18 -10.12
CA GLY A 403 -20.02 -1.24 -10.72
C GLY A 403 -19.76 -1.06 -12.23
N GLN A 404 -20.03 0.14 -12.77
CA GLN A 404 -20.07 0.41 -14.21
C GLN A 404 -18.67 0.40 -14.85
N PHE A 405 -17.61 0.59 -14.07
CA PHE A 405 -16.23 0.48 -14.56
C PHE A 405 -15.92 -0.92 -15.14
N ARG A 406 -16.68 -1.97 -14.74
CA ARG A 406 -16.57 -3.33 -15.29
C ARG A 406 -17.08 -3.46 -16.73
N ASN A 407 -17.76 -2.43 -17.24
CA ASN A 407 -18.19 -2.39 -18.64
C ASN A 407 -17.05 -2.01 -19.59
N ILE A 408 -15.89 -1.61 -19.07
CA ILE A 408 -14.69 -1.36 -19.87
C ILE A 408 -14.11 -2.71 -20.29
N ASP A 409 -13.92 -2.91 -21.59
CA ASP A 409 -13.29 -4.12 -22.12
C ASP A 409 -11.85 -4.26 -21.56
N GLY A 410 -11.59 -5.36 -20.85
CA GLY A 410 -10.30 -5.63 -20.21
C GLY A 410 -10.03 -4.76 -18.98
N TRP A 411 -11.07 -4.34 -18.25
CA TRP A 411 -10.92 -3.57 -17.02
C TRP A 411 -10.01 -4.24 -15.99
N GLU A 412 -9.88 -5.58 -15.98
CA GLU A 412 -9.00 -6.35 -15.09
C GLU A 412 -7.51 -6.06 -15.34
N ASP A 413 -7.16 -5.74 -16.60
CA ASP A 413 -5.80 -5.35 -16.99
C ASP A 413 -5.49 -3.90 -16.60
N ILE A 414 -6.52 -3.08 -16.42
CA ILE A 414 -6.41 -1.64 -16.14
C ILE A 414 -6.50 -1.36 -14.63
N LEU A 415 -7.43 -2.00 -13.92
CA LEU A 415 -7.73 -1.69 -12.53
C LEU A 415 -7.11 -2.69 -11.56
N GLU A 416 -6.57 -2.17 -10.47
CA GLU A 416 -6.19 -2.93 -9.28
C GLU A 416 -7.32 -2.78 -8.26
N LEU A 417 -8.05 -3.87 -8.01
CA LEU A 417 -9.18 -3.86 -7.09
C LEU A 417 -8.74 -3.88 -5.63
N ASP A 418 -7.65 -4.57 -5.30
CA ASP A 418 -7.15 -4.70 -3.93
C ASP A 418 -8.27 -4.85 -2.88
N ILE A 419 -8.47 -3.88 -1.98
CA ILE A 419 -9.46 -3.93 -0.89
C ILE A 419 -10.91 -3.99 -1.40
N PHE A 420 -11.15 -3.63 -2.67
CA PHE A 420 -12.43 -3.72 -3.37
C PHE A 420 -12.63 -5.07 -4.08
N ASP A 421 -11.63 -5.96 -4.04
CA ASP A 421 -11.73 -7.27 -4.66
C ASP A 421 -12.64 -8.20 -3.85
N ALA A 422 -13.89 -8.27 -4.26
CA ALA A 422 -14.89 -9.09 -3.61
C ALA A 422 -14.62 -10.60 -3.82
N SER A 423 -13.82 -11.00 -4.82
CA SER A 423 -13.53 -12.43 -5.09
C SER A 423 -12.79 -13.12 -3.94
N VAL A 424 -12.18 -12.35 -3.04
CA VAL A 424 -11.46 -12.88 -1.87
C VAL A 424 -12.37 -13.24 -0.70
N VAL A 425 -13.66 -12.87 -0.75
CA VAL A 425 -14.62 -13.10 0.33
C VAL A 425 -14.68 -14.58 0.78
N PRO A 426 -14.81 -15.58 -0.12
CA PRO A 426 -14.83 -16.98 0.31
C PRO A 426 -13.59 -17.35 1.13
N HIS A 427 -12.41 -16.91 0.70
CA HIS A 427 -11.16 -17.14 1.40
C HIS A 427 -11.10 -16.44 2.76
N LEU A 428 -11.60 -15.20 2.86
CA LEU A 428 -11.69 -14.49 4.14
C LEU A 428 -12.64 -15.22 5.11
N LEU A 429 -13.74 -15.76 4.61
CA LEU A 429 -14.71 -16.53 5.40
C LEU A 429 -14.14 -17.85 5.88
N ASP A 430 -13.43 -18.58 5.02
CA ASP A 430 -12.74 -19.83 5.40
C ASP A 430 -11.75 -19.57 6.54
N ARG A 431 -10.98 -18.47 6.48
CA ARG A 431 -10.03 -18.09 7.55
C ARG A 431 -10.70 -17.74 8.87
N LEU A 432 -11.90 -17.17 8.86
CA LEU A 432 -12.64 -16.88 10.10
C LEU A 432 -13.10 -18.14 10.84
N GLN A 433 -13.14 -19.29 10.16
CA GLN A 433 -13.55 -20.57 10.72
C GLN A 433 -12.38 -21.39 11.30
N GLU A 434 -11.13 -20.95 11.10
CA GLU A 434 -9.95 -21.62 11.67
C GLU A 434 -9.84 -21.36 13.19
N GLU A 435 -9.66 -22.43 13.99
CA GLU A 435 -9.67 -22.36 15.47
C GLU A 435 -8.42 -21.69 16.08
N GLU A 436 -7.32 -21.56 15.33
CA GLU A 436 -6.05 -20.98 15.79
C GLU A 436 -5.87 -19.53 15.34
N PHE A 437 -6.73 -18.62 15.80
CA PHE A 437 -6.58 -17.19 15.52
C PHE A 437 -6.45 -16.35 16.79
N ASN A 438 -5.49 -15.42 16.79
CA ASN A 438 -5.49 -14.30 17.74
C ASN A 438 -6.74 -13.44 17.45
N GLU A 439 -7.48 -13.03 18.50
CA GLU A 439 -8.69 -12.19 18.41
C GLU A 439 -8.49 -10.96 17.52
N GLU A 440 -7.29 -10.40 17.59
CA GLU A 440 -6.85 -9.29 16.75
C GLU A 440 -6.98 -9.61 15.25
N ASN A 441 -6.46 -10.75 14.77
CA ASN A 441 -6.45 -11.10 13.33
C ASN A 441 -7.87 -11.31 12.79
N ARG A 442 -8.77 -11.75 13.67
CA ARG A 442 -10.19 -11.91 13.37
C ARG A 442 -10.82 -10.54 13.08
N MET A 443 -10.52 -9.51 13.88
CA MET A 443 -11.08 -8.16 13.71
C MET A 443 -10.72 -7.51 12.36
N SER A 444 -9.48 -7.63 11.88
CA SER A 444 -9.11 -7.07 10.57
C SER A 444 -9.85 -7.72 9.41
N ILE A 445 -10.06 -9.04 9.47
CA ILE A 445 -10.87 -9.75 8.47
C ILE A 445 -12.33 -9.28 8.54
N LEU A 446 -12.87 -9.13 9.75
CA LEU A 446 -14.23 -8.62 9.96
C LEU A 446 -14.40 -7.20 9.40
N ASP A 447 -13.44 -6.30 9.61
CA ASP A 447 -13.46 -4.95 9.06
C ASP A 447 -13.42 -4.93 7.53
N HIS A 448 -12.61 -5.79 6.91
CA HIS A 448 -12.61 -5.93 5.44
C HIS A 448 -13.95 -6.46 4.93
N LEU A 449 -14.54 -7.45 5.59
CA LEU A 449 -15.85 -7.96 5.22
C LEU A 449 -16.97 -6.94 5.42
N ARG A 450 -16.92 -6.13 6.48
CA ARG A 450 -17.83 -5.00 6.72
C ARG A 450 -17.72 -3.97 5.60
N PHE A 451 -16.50 -3.60 5.22
CA PHE A 451 -16.23 -2.68 4.11
C PHE A 451 -16.78 -3.23 2.79
N LEU A 452 -16.44 -4.47 2.45
CA LEU A 452 -16.93 -5.14 1.24
C LEU A 452 -18.46 -5.17 1.24
N ASN A 453 -19.10 -5.54 2.35
CA ASN A 453 -20.55 -5.56 2.45
C ASN A 453 -21.20 -4.16 2.29
N SER A 454 -20.47 -3.07 2.56
CA SER A 454 -20.93 -1.70 2.29
C SER A 454 -20.97 -1.35 0.79
N LEU A 455 -20.25 -2.09 -0.06
CA LEU A 455 -20.20 -1.83 -1.49
C LEU A 455 -21.52 -2.25 -2.18
N PRO A 456 -22.18 -1.37 -2.96
CA PRO A 456 -23.43 -1.66 -3.65
C PRO A 456 -23.35 -2.83 -4.63
N GLU A 457 -22.18 -3.06 -5.24
CA GLU A 457 -21.93 -4.11 -6.25
C GLU A 457 -21.77 -5.54 -5.72
N ILE A 458 -21.68 -5.78 -4.39
CA ILE A 458 -21.61 -7.17 -3.90
C ILE A 458 -22.95 -7.87 -4.12
N ASP A 459 -22.90 -9.00 -4.82
CA ASP A 459 -24.08 -9.79 -5.12
C ASP A 459 -24.75 -10.33 -3.84
N HIS A 460 -26.05 -10.62 -3.94
CA HIS A 460 -26.85 -11.07 -2.80
C HIS A 460 -26.33 -12.37 -2.19
N SER A 461 -25.83 -13.31 -3.00
CA SER A 461 -25.31 -14.59 -2.52
C SER A 461 -24.07 -14.38 -1.65
N MET A 462 -23.15 -13.53 -2.09
CA MET A 462 -21.91 -13.26 -1.38
C MET A 462 -22.14 -12.41 -0.14
N ARG A 463 -23.02 -11.39 -0.20
CA ARG A 463 -23.50 -10.68 1.00
C ARG A 463 -24.11 -11.66 2.00
N MET A 464 -24.93 -12.59 1.52
CA MET A 464 -25.53 -13.60 2.37
C MET A 464 -24.51 -14.57 2.95
N GLY A 465 -23.44 -14.87 2.23
CA GLY A 465 -22.26 -15.60 2.72
C GLY A 465 -21.56 -14.86 3.85
N ILE A 466 -21.28 -13.56 3.68
CA ILE A 466 -20.68 -12.70 4.72
C ILE A 466 -21.55 -12.74 5.97
N LEU A 467 -22.80 -12.31 5.85
CA LEU A 467 -23.74 -12.20 6.96
C LEU A 467 -24.06 -13.54 7.64
N ARG A 468 -23.81 -14.70 7.01
CA ARG A 468 -24.04 -16.02 7.64
C ARG A 468 -22.91 -16.42 8.59
N ASN A 469 -21.70 -15.91 8.35
CA ASN A 469 -20.49 -16.36 9.02
C ASN A 469 -19.96 -15.36 10.06
N LEU A 470 -20.58 -14.18 10.17
CA LEU A 470 -20.22 -13.17 11.16
C LEU A 470 -20.83 -13.48 12.55
N PRO A 471 -20.12 -13.17 13.65
CA PRO A 471 -20.66 -13.20 15.02
C PRO A 471 -21.91 -12.33 15.20
N VAL A 472 -22.72 -12.65 16.22
CA VAL A 472 -23.97 -11.94 16.53
C VAL A 472 -23.71 -10.46 16.88
N GLU A 473 -22.68 -10.19 17.66
CA GLU A 473 -22.26 -8.86 18.10
C GLU A 473 -21.86 -7.98 16.91
N GLU A 474 -21.18 -8.59 15.94
CA GLU A 474 -20.70 -7.99 14.69
C GLU A 474 -21.85 -7.67 13.73
N LEU A 475 -22.81 -8.59 13.61
CA LEU A 475 -24.05 -8.37 12.88
C LEU A 475 -24.83 -7.18 13.47
N VAL A 476 -24.86 -7.01 14.80
CA VAL A 476 -25.50 -5.86 15.45
C VAL A 476 -24.79 -4.54 15.14
N ALA A 477 -23.46 -4.51 15.07
CA ALA A 477 -22.73 -3.31 14.66
C ALA A 477 -23.03 -2.92 13.20
N MET A 478 -23.16 -3.91 12.29
CA MET A 478 -23.53 -3.66 10.89
C MET A 478 -24.97 -3.16 10.74
N LEU A 479 -25.89 -3.53 11.63
CA LEU A 479 -27.28 -3.02 11.61
C LEU A 479 -27.36 -1.50 11.81
N HIS A 480 -26.39 -0.89 12.48
CA HIS A 480 -26.37 0.56 12.70
C HIS A 480 -25.98 1.36 11.45
N THR A 481 -25.32 0.73 10.47
CA THR A 481 -24.82 1.37 9.24
C THR A 481 -25.50 0.85 7.95
N ALA A 482 -26.31 -0.21 8.06
CA ALA A 482 -26.95 -0.89 6.94
C ALA A 482 -28.20 -0.19 6.41
N ASP A 483 -28.40 -0.26 5.09
CA ASP A 483 -29.68 0.09 4.45
C ASP A 483 -30.80 -0.90 4.85
N CYS A 484 -32.05 -0.48 4.68
CA CYS A 484 -33.24 -1.08 5.28
C CYS A 484 -33.44 -2.58 5.01
N VAL A 485 -33.08 -3.04 3.80
CA VAL A 485 -33.21 -4.45 3.39
C VAL A 485 -32.18 -5.32 4.11
N LEU A 486 -30.94 -4.81 4.18
CA LEU A 486 -29.83 -5.45 4.86
C LEU A 486 -30.07 -5.52 6.38
N ALA A 487 -30.72 -4.51 6.95
CA ALA A 487 -31.14 -4.51 8.34
C ALA A 487 -32.17 -5.61 8.64
N ALA A 488 -33.19 -5.76 7.79
CA ALA A 488 -34.23 -6.79 7.96
C ALA A 488 -33.69 -8.22 7.79
N GLU A 489 -32.78 -8.44 6.84
CA GLU A 489 -32.17 -9.76 6.60
C GLU A 489 -31.18 -10.17 7.71
N THR A 490 -30.41 -9.21 8.22
CA THR A 490 -29.49 -9.40 9.35
C THR A 490 -30.26 -9.75 10.63
N LEU A 491 -31.37 -9.03 10.91
CA LEU A 491 -32.28 -9.34 12.02
C LEU A 491 -32.93 -10.73 11.89
N SER A 492 -33.27 -11.16 10.67
CA SER A 492 -33.83 -12.49 10.40
C SER A 492 -32.83 -13.62 10.72
N LYS A 493 -31.53 -13.41 10.47
CA LYS A 493 -30.49 -14.39 10.85
C LYS A 493 -30.23 -14.45 12.35
N LEU A 494 -30.15 -13.28 13.00
CA LEU A 494 -30.01 -13.17 14.46
C LEU A 494 -31.14 -13.91 15.21
N ALA A 495 -32.34 -13.97 14.62
CA ALA A 495 -33.48 -14.68 15.17
C ALA A 495 -33.42 -16.21 15.01
N ASN A 496 -32.57 -16.73 14.10
CA ASN A 496 -32.50 -18.16 13.75
C ASN A 496 -31.29 -18.90 14.35
N THR A 497 -30.30 -18.19 14.90
CA THR A 497 -29.20 -18.81 15.67
C THR A 497 -29.67 -19.12 17.08
N VAL A 498 -29.65 -20.40 17.43
CA VAL A 498 -30.22 -20.97 18.65
C VAL A 498 -29.35 -20.57 19.86
N ASP A 499 -29.59 -19.37 20.40
CA ASP A 499 -29.73 -19.01 21.82
C ASP A 499 -29.70 -17.46 22.01
N ALA A 500 -30.43 -16.70 21.18
CA ALA A 500 -30.57 -15.24 21.31
C ALA A 500 -31.45 -14.82 22.52
N ARG A 501 -31.33 -15.53 23.65
CA ARG A 501 -32.19 -15.41 24.83
C ARG A 501 -31.77 -14.34 25.84
N ALA A 502 -30.79 -13.48 25.56
CA ALA A 502 -30.40 -12.44 26.52
C ALA A 502 -29.96 -11.06 25.98
N THR A 503 -29.46 -10.90 24.74
CA THR A 503 -28.57 -9.73 24.50
C THR A 503 -28.62 -9.06 23.13
N ILE A 504 -29.74 -9.07 22.41
CA ILE A 504 -30.03 -7.86 21.63
C ILE A 504 -30.84 -7.02 22.58
N ASN A 505 -30.18 -6.07 23.25
CA ASN A 505 -30.84 -5.06 24.07
C ASN A 505 -32.01 -4.51 23.24
N MET A 506 -33.25 -4.86 23.60
CA MET A 506 -34.46 -4.59 22.79
C MET A 506 -34.62 -3.10 22.47
N ALA A 507 -33.93 -2.23 23.22
CA ALA A 507 -33.77 -0.81 22.95
C ALA A 507 -33.16 -0.49 21.57
N GLY A 508 -32.20 -1.29 21.07
CA GLY A 508 -31.56 -1.06 19.76
C GLY A 508 -32.48 -1.36 18.58
N GLY A 509 -33.14 -2.53 18.60
CA GLY A 509 -34.09 -2.93 17.55
C GLY A 509 -35.35 -2.06 17.50
N ILE A 510 -35.86 -1.64 18.67
CA ILE A 510 -36.98 -0.68 18.77
C ILE A 510 -36.51 0.71 18.35
N GLY A 511 -35.29 1.13 18.71
CA GLY A 511 -34.71 2.42 18.30
C GLY A 511 -34.55 2.54 16.77
N ILE A 512 -34.12 1.47 16.11
CA ILE A 512 -34.03 1.38 14.65
C ILE A 512 -35.43 1.49 14.02
N LEU A 513 -36.42 0.76 14.56
CA LEU A 513 -37.81 0.83 14.08
C LEU A 513 -38.43 2.23 14.27
N VAL A 514 -38.15 2.89 15.40
CA VAL A 514 -38.62 4.26 15.71
C VAL A 514 -37.96 5.29 14.79
N ASN A 515 -36.66 5.19 14.53
CA ASN A 515 -35.97 6.05 13.54
C ASN A 515 -36.52 5.83 12.12
N MET A 516 -36.83 4.59 11.73
CA MET A 516 -37.41 4.27 10.41
C MET A 516 -38.83 4.83 10.21
N LEU A 517 -39.66 4.79 11.26
CA LEU A 517 -41.00 5.40 11.24
C LEU A 517 -40.94 6.93 11.21
N SER A 518 -39.93 7.51 11.88
CA SER A 518 -39.70 8.96 11.92
C SER A 518 -39.13 9.50 10.59
N GLY A 519 -38.39 8.69 9.84
CA GLY A 519 -37.82 9.03 8.52
C GLY A 519 -38.73 8.77 7.31
N GLY A 520 -39.98 8.37 7.50
CA GLY A 520 -40.96 8.22 6.41
C GLY A 520 -40.86 6.94 5.55
N ASN A 521 -40.02 5.97 5.92
CA ASN A 521 -39.78 4.78 5.11
C ASN A 521 -40.67 3.58 5.53
N SER A 522 -41.97 3.71 5.28
CA SER A 522 -43.03 2.82 5.80
C SER A 522 -42.99 1.37 5.30
N ARG A 523 -42.52 1.12 4.08
CA ARG A 523 -42.38 -0.24 3.52
C ARG A 523 -41.27 -1.04 4.20
N SER A 524 -40.14 -0.38 4.49
CA SER A 524 -39.01 -0.95 5.19
C SER A 524 -39.33 -1.28 6.65
N ALA A 525 -40.02 -0.36 7.33
CA ALA A 525 -40.52 -0.59 8.69
C ALA A 525 -41.45 -1.82 8.75
N ALA A 526 -42.30 -2.02 7.73
CA ALA A 526 -43.19 -3.18 7.67
C ALA A 526 -42.44 -4.53 7.50
N LEU A 527 -41.32 -4.55 6.77
CA LEU A 527 -40.50 -5.76 6.62
C LEU A 527 -39.79 -6.12 7.93
N VAL A 528 -39.24 -5.13 8.64
CA VAL A 528 -38.66 -5.32 9.98
C VAL A 528 -39.73 -5.78 10.98
N LEU A 529 -40.93 -5.17 10.93
CA LEU A 529 -42.05 -5.58 11.77
C LEU A 529 -42.48 -7.03 11.48
N GLN A 530 -42.52 -7.43 10.20
CA GLN A 530 -42.83 -8.80 9.82
C GLN A 530 -41.78 -9.80 10.32
N ALA A 531 -40.50 -9.47 10.25
CA ALA A 531 -39.43 -10.31 10.78
C ALA A 531 -39.58 -10.49 12.30
N LEU A 532 -39.79 -9.39 13.03
CA LEU A 532 -40.02 -9.41 14.49
C LEU A 532 -41.28 -10.20 14.88
N MET A 533 -42.34 -10.11 14.07
CA MET A 533 -43.58 -10.87 14.29
C MET A 533 -43.43 -12.36 13.98
N ARG A 534 -42.77 -12.73 12.87
CA ARG A 534 -42.59 -14.14 12.46
C ARG A 534 -41.82 -14.96 13.48
N HIS A 535 -40.91 -14.34 14.22
CA HIS A 535 -40.11 -15.01 15.24
C HIS A 535 -40.70 -14.91 16.66
N GLY A 536 -41.89 -14.31 16.83
CA GLY A 536 -42.63 -14.28 18.10
C GLY A 536 -42.22 -13.19 19.09
N TRP A 537 -41.33 -12.26 18.69
CA TRP A 537 -40.77 -11.24 19.58
C TRP A 537 -41.81 -10.18 19.98
N PHE A 538 -42.79 -9.94 19.10
CA PHE A 538 -43.88 -8.99 19.36
C PHE A 538 -44.92 -9.52 20.37
N HIS A 539 -45.10 -10.85 20.44
CA HIS A 539 -46.19 -11.46 21.23
C HIS A 539 -45.82 -11.69 22.69
N ILE A 540 -44.53 -11.83 23.01
CA ILE A 540 -44.03 -12.01 24.38
C ILE A 540 -44.30 -10.75 25.22
N HIS A 541 -44.27 -9.55 24.63
CA HIS A 541 -44.44 -8.32 25.38
C HIS A 541 -45.87 -7.74 25.42
N LEU A 542 -46.78 -8.08 24.50
CA LEU A 542 -48.19 -7.68 24.65
C LEU A 542 -48.80 -8.32 25.91
N LYS A 543 -48.40 -9.56 26.23
CA LYS A 543 -48.74 -10.23 27.50
C LYS A 543 -48.00 -9.66 28.72
N ALA A 544 -46.75 -9.20 28.58
CA ALA A 544 -46.00 -8.63 29.69
C ALA A 544 -46.42 -7.19 30.04
N SER A 545 -46.77 -6.35 29.06
CA SER A 545 -47.30 -5.00 29.31
C SER A 545 -48.75 -5.05 29.83
N LEU A 546 -49.56 -6.02 29.40
CA LEU A 546 -50.90 -6.24 29.98
C LEU A 546 -50.85 -6.82 31.40
N ARG A 547 -49.79 -7.52 31.79
CA ARG A 547 -49.55 -7.98 33.18
C ARG A 547 -48.91 -6.93 34.09
N ALA A 548 -48.24 -5.93 33.54
CA ALA A 548 -47.70 -4.82 34.31
C ALA A 548 -48.73 -3.69 34.56
N SER A 549 -49.90 -3.76 33.90
CA SER A 549 -51.03 -2.83 34.02
C SER A 549 -52.27 -3.44 34.68
N SER A 550 -52.17 -4.68 35.18
CA SER A 550 -53.14 -5.37 36.05
C SER A 550 -52.51 -5.63 37.40
#